data_AF-A0A7Z9GWZ8-F1
#
_entry.id   AF-A0A7Z9GWZ8-F1
#
_cell.length_a   1.000
_cell.length_b   1.000
_cell.length_c   1.000
_cell.angle_alpha   90.00
_cell.angle_beta   90.00
_cell.angle_gamma   90.00
#
_symmetry.space_group_name_H-M   'P 1'
#
loop_
_entity.id
_entity.type
_entity.pdbx_description
1 polymer ?
#
loop_
_entity_poly.entity_id
_entity_poly.type
_entity_poly.pdbx_seq_one_letter_code
_entity_poly.pdbx_strand_id
1 'polypeptide(L)'
;AKTITFRGHARLKEGPNVFWLSCRLRRTASLVHKVDATVMSVETSVGTVVPMDETPGVRKRIGMALRKHFDDGVHTYRIPALATTTEGTLLCVYDMRRRRSKDLQEDIDIGLVRSTDGGNTWEAQRIIMDMGTYGGHPQEINGVSDPGIIVDPASGEIFCFGVWMVGKAGKHQWEADGSEKGFEIGKSAQMLLIRSKDDGMRVGKKQQRGLLPLDHIIKAIQATVAMRFDQGFAICF
;
A
#
# COMPACT_ATOMS: atom_id res chain seq x y z
N ALA A 1 -12.93 -15.40 30.25
CA ALA A 1 -11.64 -14.67 30.27
C ALA A 1 -10.59 -15.55 30.94
N LYS A 2 -9.32 -15.45 30.55
CA LYS A 2 -8.23 -16.18 31.19
C LYS A 2 -7.38 -15.18 31.98
N THR A 3 -7.15 -15.47 33.26
CA THR A 3 -6.24 -14.68 34.08
C THR A 3 -4.81 -15.15 33.85
N ILE A 4 -3.88 -14.20 33.70
CA ILE A 4 -2.45 -14.46 33.52
C ILE A 4 -1.71 -13.63 34.55
N THR A 5 -0.83 -14.27 35.32
CA THR A 5 0.04 -13.60 36.29
C THR A 5 1.46 -13.55 35.73
N PHE A 6 2.00 -12.34 35.59
CA PHE A 6 3.40 -12.13 35.24
C PHE A 6 4.19 -11.92 36.53
N ARG A 7 5.18 -12.77 36.80
CA ARG A 7 6.09 -12.62 37.94
C ARG A 7 7.46 -12.16 37.45
N GLY A 8 8.05 -11.22 38.16
CA GLY A 8 9.37 -10.70 37.85
C GLY A 8 9.84 -9.70 38.90
N HIS A 9 11.10 -9.29 38.79
CA HIS A 9 11.69 -8.26 39.65
C HIS A 9 11.98 -7.03 38.79
N ALA A 10 11.23 -5.95 39.05
CA ALA A 10 11.48 -4.63 38.46
C ALA A 10 11.73 -3.64 39.59
N ARG A 11 12.90 -2.98 39.59
CA ARG A 11 13.20 -1.94 40.57
C ARG A 11 12.55 -0.63 40.10
N LEU A 12 11.61 -0.13 40.89
CA LEU A 12 10.96 1.16 40.62
C LEU A 12 11.95 2.29 40.88
N LYS A 13 11.91 3.31 40.02
CA LYS A 13 12.60 4.59 40.24
C LYS A 13 11.65 5.56 40.94
N GLU A 14 12.20 6.56 41.60
CA GLU A 14 11.41 7.71 42.06
C GLU A 14 10.75 8.41 40.86
N GLY A 15 9.46 8.69 40.97
CA GLY A 15 8.66 9.28 39.89
C GLY A 15 7.91 8.26 39.01
N PRO A 16 7.45 8.67 37.81
CA PRO A 16 6.69 7.81 36.90
C PRO A 16 7.49 6.59 36.43
N ASN A 17 6.88 5.41 36.49
CA ASN A 17 7.42 4.17 35.96
C ASN A 17 6.46 3.63 34.90
N VAL A 18 6.99 3.24 33.73
CA VAL A 18 6.18 2.79 32.59
C VAL A 18 6.42 1.31 32.34
N PHE A 19 5.32 0.57 32.23
CA PHE A 19 5.29 -0.84 31.87
C PHE A 19 4.37 -1.02 30.67
N TRP A 20 4.63 -2.04 29.87
CA TRP A 20 3.80 -2.37 28.72
C TRP A 20 3.61 -3.88 28.62
N LEU A 21 2.41 -4.29 28.19
CA LEU A 21 2.09 -5.67 27.91
C LEU A 21 2.18 -5.90 26.40
N SER A 22 3.00 -6.86 26.00
CA SER A 22 3.04 -7.35 24.62
C SER A 22 2.18 -8.59 24.46
N CYS A 23 1.41 -8.65 23.37
CA CYS A 23 0.70 -9.86 22.97
C CYS A 23 1.16 -10.28 21.57
N ARG A 24 1.54 -11.55 21.43
CA ARG A 24 1.84 -12.15 20.13
C ARG A 24 0.69 -13.07 19.73
N LEU A 25 0.08 -12.75 18.60
CA LEU A 25 -0.99 -13.56 18.03
C LEU A 25 -0.44 -14.82 17.37
N ARG A 26 -1.27 -15.88 17.34
CA ARG A 26 -1.02 -17.04 16.48
C ARG A 26 -1.06 -16.59 15.03
N ARG A 27 -0.28 -17.24 14.15
CA ARG A 27 -0.30 -16.95 12.70
C ARG A 27 -1.66 -17.20 12.05
N THR A 28 -2.48 -18.07 12.66
CA THR A 28 -3.83 -18.43 12.20
C THR A 28 -4.94 -17.65 12.92
N ALA A 29 -4.60 -16.56 13.64
CA ALA A 29 -5.60 -15.75 14.30
C ALA A 29 -6.48 -15.04 13.26
N SER A 30 -7.80 -15.20 13.39
CA SER A 30 -8.76 -14.61 12.47
C SER A 30 -8.76 -13.08 12.56
N LEU A 31 -8.76 -12.41 11.40
CA LEU A 31 -8.78 -10.94 11.30
C LEU A 31 -10.06 -10.31 11.86
N VAL A 32 -11.16 -11.06 11.95
CA VAL A 32 -12.43 -10.54 12.52
C VAL A 32 -12.46 -10.59 14.06
N HIS A 33 -11.51 -11.27 14.69
CA HIS A 33 -11.40 -11.29 16.14
C HIS A 33 -10.85 -9.96 16.69
N LYS A 34 -11.15 -9.72 17.96
CA LYS A 34 -10.61 -8.59 18.72
C LYS A 34 -9.83 -9.10 19.93
N VAL A 35 -8.84 -8.32 20.35
CA VAL A 35 -7.94 -8.64 21.46
C VAL A 35 -8.11 -7.59 22.54
N ASP A 36 -8.12 -8.03 23.78
CA ASP A 36 -8.22 -7.15 24.93
C ASP A 36 -7.58 -7.75 26.17
N ALA A 37 -7.08 -6.87 27.04
CA ALA A 37 -6.51 -7.21 28.33
C ALA A 37 -6.68 -6.04 29.29
N THR A 38 -7.14 -6.34 30.50
CA THR A 38 -7.22 -5.39 31.60
C THR A 38 -6.25 -5.83 32.70
N VAL A 39 -5.49 -4.89 33.25
CA VAL A 39 -4.62 -5.17 34.40
C VAL A 39 -5.47 -5.15 35.66
N MET A 40 -5.64 -6.30 36.31
CA MET A 40 -6.49 -6.43 37.49
C MET A 40 -5.82 -5.91 38.76
N SER A 41 -4.51 -6.14 38.89
CA SER A 41 -3.71 -5.70 40.04
C SER A 41 -2.23 -5.69 39.68
N VAL A 42 -1.46 -4.91 40.45
CA VAL A 42 0.00 -4.88 40.43
C VAL A 42 0.49 -5.04 41.86
N GLU A 43 1.21 -6.12 42.13
CA GLU A 43 1.84 -6.37 43.43
C GLU A 43 3.22 -5.70 43.46
N THR A 44 3.49 -4.91 44.50
CA THR A 44 4.78 -4.24 44.72
C THR A 44 5.32 -4.60 46.10
N SER A 45 6.58 -4.25 46.38
CA SER A 45 7.20 -4.47 47.70
C SER A 45 6.55 -3.68 48.85
N VAL A 46 5.73 -2.67 48.54
CA VAL A 46 5.05 -1.82 49.53
C VAL A 46 3.54 -2.07 49.59
N GLY A 47 3.00 -2.93 48.73
CA GLY A 47 1.57 -3.24 48.69
C GLY A 47 1.04 -3.52 47.29
N THR A 48 -0.27 -3.79 47.21
CA THR A 48 -0.97 -4.03 45.95
C THR A 48 -1.63 -2.74 45.45
N VAL A 49 -1.49 -2.47 44.17
CA VAL A 49 -2.14 -1.35 43.46
C VAL A 49 -3.16 -1.92 42.48
N VAL A 50 -4.35 -1.31 42.40
CA VAL A 50 -5.35 -1.60 41.38
C VAL A 50 -5.27 -0.50 40.32
N PRO A 51 -4.83 -0.81 39.09
CA PRO A 51 -4.75 0.20 38.03
C PRO A 51 -6.14 0.71 37.62
N MET A 52 -6.21 1.99 37.27
CA MET A 52 -7.38 2.57 36.63
C MET A 52 -7.32 2.31 35.12
N ASP A 53 -8.40 1.77 34.54
CA ASP A 53 -8.53 1.61 33.08
C ASP A 53 -9.04 2.91 32.47
N GLU A 54 -8.18 3.58 31.69
CA GLU A 54 -8.52 4.81 30.96
C GLU A 54 -9.24 4.54 29.62
N THR A 55 -9.34 3.27 29.20
CA THR A 55 -9.96 2.87 27.93
C THR A 55 -10.99 1.74 28.09
N PRO A 56 -11.95 1.87 29.02
CA PRO A 56 -12.89 0.80 29.32
C PRO A 56 -13.70 0.39 28.09
N GLY A 57 -13.82 -0.92 27.86
CA GLY A 57 -14.59 -1.46 26.74
C GLY A 57 -13.92 -1.34 25.37
N VAL A 58 -12.75 -0.69 25.26
CA VAL A 58 -11.98 -0.67 24.02
C VAL A 58 -11.44 -2.06 23.75
N ARG A 59 -11.56 -2.52 22.51
CA ARG A 59 -11.05 -3.82 22.05
C ARG A 59 -10.15 -3.58 20.83
N LYS A 60 -8.93 -4.09 20.86
CA LYS A 60 -7.96 -3.88 19.78
C LYS A 60 -8.29 -4.80 18.60
N ARG A 61 -8.33 -4.26 17.38
CA ARG A 61 -8.51 -5.05 16.15
C ARG A 61 -7.22 -5.76 15.79
N ILE A 62 -7.34 -6.94 15.20
CA ILE A 62 -6.21 -7.62 14.57
C ILE A 62 -6.01 -7.01 13.18
N GLY A 63 -4.76 -6.71 12.84
CA GLY A 63 -4.37 -6.21 11.53
C GLY A 63 -3.22 -7.02 10.96
N MET A 64 -3.11 -7.00 9.64
CA MET A 64 -1.97 -7.56 8.92
C MET A 64 -1.25 -6.43 8.20
N ALA A 65 0.05 -6.30 8.46
CA ALA A 65 0.91 -5.46 7.66
C ALA A 65 1.15 -6.16 6.32
N LEU A 66 0.35 -5.80 5.31
CA LEU A 66 0.37 -6.43 4.00
C LEU A 66 1.77 -6.34 3.37
N ARG A 67 2.37 -5.15 3.38
CA ARG A 67 3.77 -4.89 3.04
C ARG A 67 4.45 -4.09 4.14
N LYS A 68 5.74 -4.36 4.35
CA LYS A 68 6.62 -3.64 5.28
C LYS A 68 7.79 -3.02 4.54
N HIS A 69 8.42 -2.05 5.19
CA HIS A 69 9.68 -1.47 4.76
C HIS A 69 10.70 -2.57 4.44
N PHE A 70 11.32 -2.51 3.26
CA PHE A 70 12.28 -3.49 2.72
C PHE A 70 11.75 -4.91 2.43
N ASP A 71 10.44 -5.17 2.49
CA ASP A 71 9.91 -6.42 1.92
C ASP A 71 10.27 -6.48 0.42
N ASP A 72 10.70 -7.65 -0.05
CA ASP A 72 11.09 -7.92 -1.45
C ASP A 72 12.14 -6.96 -2.03
N GLY A 73 12.97 -6.35 -1.16
CA GLY A 73 14.01 -5.40 -1.57
C GLY A 73 13.50 -4.03 -2.02
N VAL A 74 12.22 -3.71 -1.79
CA VAL A 74 11.63 -2.40 -2.07
C VAL A 74 11.76 -1.51 -0.84
N HIS A 75 12.36 -0.34 -0.99
CA HIS A 75 12.52 0.59 0.13
C HIS A 75 11.19 0.94 0.78
N THR A 76 10.18 1.41 0.01
CA THR A 76 8.92 1.87 0.59
C THR A 76 7.72 1.50 -0.27
N TYR A 77 6.62 1.14 0.40
CA TYR A 77 5.32 0.91 -0.22
C TYR A 77 4.35 2.03 0.17
N ARG A 78 3.64 2.61 -0.80
CA ARG A 78 2.69 3.72 -0.58
C ARG A 78 1.49 3.63 -1.52
N ILE A 79 0.50 4.49 -1.26
CA ILE A 79 -0.71 4.68 -2.08
C ILE A 79 -1.47 3.36 -2.31
N PRO A 80 -1.95 2.71 -1.23
CA PRO A 80 -2.72 1.48 -1.38
C PRO A 80 -4.10 1.78 -1.97
N ALA A 81 -4.50 1.03 -2.99
CA ALA A 81 -5.88 0.95 -3.46
C ALA A 81 -6.35 -0.51 -3.42
N LEU A 82 -7.57 -0.74 -2.94
CA LEU A 82 -8.13 -2.07 -2.69
C LEU A 82 -9.47 -2.20 -3.42
N ALA A 83 -9.64 -3.29 -4.16
CA ALA A 83 -10.91 -3.67 -4.76
C ALA A 83 -11.27 -5.12 -4.41
N THR A 84 -12.57 -5.41 -4.47
CA THR A 84 -13.11 -6.77 -4.40
C THR A 84 -13.70 -7.11 -5.76
N THR A 85 -13.31 -8.25 -6.33
CA THR A 85 -13.83 -8.70 -7.61
C THR A 85 -15.23 -9.29 -7.46
N THR A 86 -15.91 -9.56 -8.58
CA THR A 86 -17.21 -10.25 -8.58
C THR A 86 -17.13 -11.69 -8.05
N GLU A 87 -15.93 -12.28 -7.99
CA GLU A 87 -15.67 -13.60 -7.40
C GLU A 87 -15.37 -13.53 -5.88
N GLY A 88 -15.32 -12.33 -5.29
CA GLY A 88 -14.98 -12.11 -3.88
C GLY A 88 -13.47 -12.07 -3.60
N THR A 89 -12.64 -12.11 -4.65
CA THR A 89 -11.18 -11.94 -4.54
C THR A 89 -10.84 -10.51 -4.15
N LEU A 90 -9.93 -10.33 -3.20
CA LEU A 90 -9.35 -9.02 -2.87
C LEU A 90 -8.10 -8.77 -3.72
N LEU A 91 -8.04 -7.59 -4.34
CA LEU A 91 -6.89 -7.09 -5.08
C LEU A 91 -6.40 -5.80 -4.45
N CYS A 92 -5.17 -5.78 -3.98
CA CYS A 92 -4.52 -4.58 -3.44
C CYS A 92 -3.38 -4.18 -4.36
N VAL A 93 -3.41 -2.93 -4.84
CA VAL A 93 -2.35 -2.31 -5.62
C VAL A 93 -1.70 -1.17 -4.84
N TYR A 94 -0.44 -0.88 -5.12
CA TYR A 94 0.33 0.15 -4.43
C TYR A 94 1.59 0.51 -5.20
N ASP A 95 2.16 1.67 -4.86
CA ASP A 95 3.52 2.04 -5.26
C ASP A 95 4.54 1.08 -4.65
N MET A 96 5.46 0.61 -5.46
CA MET A 96 6.71 -0.05 -5.06
C MET A 96 7.86 0.94 -5.25
N ARG A 97 8.10 1.81 -4.27
CA ARG A 97 9.15 2.82 -4.34
C ARG A 97 10.49 2.18 -4.00
N ARG A 98 11.24 1.82 -5.05
CA ARG A 98 12.40 0.92 -4.96
C ARG A 98 13.52 1.46 -4.10
N ARG A 99 13.85 2.74 -4.26
CA ARG A 99 15.08 3.34 -3.74
C ARG A 99 14.88 4.16 -2.46
N ARG A 100 13.75 4.85 -2.34
CA ARG A 100 13.43 5.79 -1.24
C ARG A 100 11.94 6.11 -1.20
N SER A 101 11.49 6.80 -0.16
CA SER A 101 10.08 7.14 0.05
C SER A 101 9.54 8.32 -0.78
N LYS A 102 10.35 8.93 -1.66
CA LYS A 102 9.97 10.12 -2.46
C LYS A 102 8.81 9.80 -3.40
N ASP A 103 7.92 10.78 -3.65
CA ASP A 103 6.93 10.72 -4.73
C ASP A 103 7.61 10.77 -6.11
N LEU A 104 6.86 10.68 -7.21
CA LEU A 104 7.43 10.88 -8.55
C LEU A 104 8.20 12.22 -8.64
N GLN A 105 9.21 12.35 -9.48
CA GLN A 105 9.88 11.30 -10.23
C GLN A 105 10.84 10.47 -9.35
N GLU A 106 10.86 9.14 -9.55
CA GLU A 106 11.76 8.12 -8.96
C GLU A 106 11.52 6.73 -9.60
N ASP A 107 12.27 5.71 -9.18
CA ASP A 107 12.11 4.29 -9.53
C ASP A 107 10.94 3.72 -8.73
N ILE A 108 9.75 3.80 -9.34
CA ILE A 108 8.47 3.39 -8.76
C ILE A 108 7.74 2.51 -9.76
N ASP A 109 7.37 1.31 -9.31
CA ASP A 109 6.50 0.38 -10.04
C ASP A 109 5.14 0.28 -9.36
N ILE A 110 4.12 -0.22 -10.07
CA ILE A 110 2.86 -0.62 -9.42
C ILE A 110 2.90 -2.10 -9.11
N GLY A 111 2.81 -2.42 -7.81
CA GLY A 111 2.66 -3.77 -7.30
C GLY A 111 1.19 -4.18 -7.16
N LEU A 112 0.93 -5.48 -7.23
CA LEU A 112 -0.35 -6.11 -6.93
C LEU A 112 -0.14 -7.33 -6.05
N VAL A 113 -1.00 -7.47 -5.04
CA VAL A 113 -1.19 -8.70 -4.27
C VAL A 113 -2.66 -9.09 -4.30
N ARG A 114 -2.91 -10.40 -4.33
CA ARG A 114 -4.22 -11.01 -4.51
C ARG A 114 -4.54 -11.95 -3.35
N SER A 115 -5.78 -11.95 -2.88
CA SER A 115 -6.27 -12.85 -1.84
C SER A 115 -7.65 -13.41 -2.21
N THR A 116 -7.82 -14.73 -2.09
CA THR A 116 -9.08 -15.44 -2.37
C THR A 116 -9.79 -15.93 -1.11
N ASP A 117 -9.29 -15.56 0.07
CA ASP A 117 -9.78 -16.04 1.36
C ASP A 117 -10.20 -14.90 2.31
N GLY A 118 -10.62 -13.76 1.73
CA GLY A 118 -11.06 -12.59 2.49
C GLY A 118 -9.89 -11.86 3.18
N GLY A 119 -8.68 -11.98 2.64
CA GLY A 119 -7.49 -11.27 3.13
C GLY A 119 -6.75 -11.98 4.25
N ASN A 120 -7.05 -13.24 4.54
CA ASN A 120 -6.33 -14.02 5.56
C ASN A 120 -4.94 -14.44 5.05
N THR A 121 -4.84 -14.79 3.78
CA THR A 121 -3.58 -15.06 3.07
C THR A 121 -3.53 -14.30 1.76
N TRP A 122 -2.32 -14.00 1.31
CA TRP A 122 -2.07 -13.24 0.07
C TRP A 122 -1.04 -13.98 -0.77
N GLU A 123 -1.27 -13.99 -2.08
CA GLU A 123 -0.33 -14.50 -3.06
C GLU A 123 0.95 -13.65 -3.10
N ALA A 124 2.00 -14.19 -3.73
CA ALA A 124 3.23 -13.44 -3.96
C ALA A 124 2.95 -12.17 -4.78
N GLN A 125 3.65 -11.09 -4.42
CA GLN A 125 3.58 -9.80 -5.12
C GLN A 125 3.90 -9.95 -6.60
N ARG A 126 3.10 -9.29 -7.44
CA ARG A 126 3.32 -9.14 -8.88
C ARG A 126 3.58 -7.68 -9.20
N ILE A 127 4.45 -7.43 -10.16
CA ILE A 127 4.63 -6.10 -10.74
C ILE A 127 3.69 -6.02 -11.93
N ILE A 128 2.78 -5.05 -11.91
CA ILE A 128 1.72 -4.92 -12.92
C ILE A 128 1.90 -3.72 -13.83
N MET A 129 2.68 -2.72 -13.39
CA MET A 129 3.17 -1.63 -14.25
C MET A 129 4.63 -1.31 -13.89
N ASP A 130 5.53 -1.47 -14.86
CA ASP A 130 6.95 -1.11 -14.81
C ASP A 130 7.34 -0.67 -16.22
N MET A 131 7.81 0.57 -16.35
CA MET A 131 8.21 1.14 -17.65
C MET A 131 9.69 0.92 -17.94
N GLY A 132 10.43 0.33 -16.99
CA GLY A 132 11.82 -0.05 -17.12
C GLY A 132 12.67 1.11 -17.60
N THR A 133 13.42 0.85 -18.67
CA THR A 133 14.26 1.86 -19.32
C THR A 133 13.65 2.41 -20.60
N TYR A 134 12.33 2.68 -20.60
CA TYR A 134 11.64 3.26 -21.75
C TYR A 134 12.38 4.51 -22.26
N GLY A 135 12.52 4.61 -23.59
CA GLY A 135 13.21 5.73 -24.23
C GLY A 135 14.72 5.80 -23.94
N GLY A 136 15.32 4.73 -23.40
CA GLY A 136 16.73 4.72 -22.99
C GLY A 136 17.01 5.47 -21.68
N HIS A 137 15.97 5.95 -20.99
CA HIS A 137 16.09 6.58 -19.69
C HIS A 137 16.28 5.53 -18.59
N PRO A 138 17.06 5.79 -17.53
CA PRO A 138 17.16 4.89 -16.39
C PRO A 138 15.85 4.85 -15.58
N GLN A 139 15.64 3.80 -14.77
CA GLN A 139 14.37 3.54 -14.08
C GLN A 139 13.94 4.67 -13.15
N GLU A 140 14.89 5.36 -12.51
CA GLU A 140 14.58 6.48 -11.61
C GLU A 140 13.97 7.71 -12.28
N ILE A 141 13.96 7.74 -13.62
CA ILE A 141 13.27 8.74 -14.40
C ILE A 141 12.27 8.09 -15.37
N ASN A 142 11.65 7.00 -14.93
CA ASN A 142 10.62 6.24 -15.65
C ASN A 142 9.49 5.73 -14.72
N GLY A 143 9.32 6.32 -13.54
CA GLY A 143 8.41 5.80 -12.53
C GLY A 143 6.93 5.87 -12.89
N VAL A 144 6.17 4.88 -12.42
CA VAL A 144 4.71 4.81 -12.42
C VAL A 144 4.22 4.81 -10.97
N SER A 145 3.32 5.72 -10.63
CA SER A 145 2.84 5.93 -9.25
C SER A 145 1.34 6.15 -9.21
N ASP A 146 0.82 6.24 -8.00
CA ASP A 146 -0.54 6.69 -7.68
C ASP A 146 -1.60 5.78 -8.30
N PRO A 147 -1.56 4.46 -8.01
CA PRO A 147 -2.44 3.52 -8.65
C PRO A 147 -3.87 3.67 -8.16
N GLY A 148 -4.81 3.52 -9.10
CA GLY A 148 -6.23 3.30 -8.82
C GLY A 148 -6.66 1.95 -9.36
N ILE A 149 -7.58 1.25 -8.69
CA ILE A 149 -8.14 -0.01 -9.18
C ILE A 149 -9.66 -0.01 -9.05
N ILE A 150 -10.35 -0.42 -10.11
CA ILE A 150 -11.80 -0.57 -10.14
C ILE A 150 -12.17 -1.92 -10.77
N VAL A 151 -13.37 -2.41 -10.42
CA VAL A 151 -13.97 -3.61 -11.01
C VAL A 151 -15.31 -3.21 -11.60
N ASP A 152 -15.53 -3.55 -12.87
CA ASP A 152 -16.85 -3.43 -13.49
C ASP A 152 -17.74 -4.57 -12.97
N PRO A 153 -18.81 -4.27 -12.20
CA PRO A 153 -19.68 -5.30 -11.66
C PRO A 153 -20.49 -6.06 -12.72
N ALA A 154 -20.69 -5.48 -13.91
CA ALA A 154 -21.48 -6.12 -14.97
C ALA A 154 -20.68 -7.20 -15.71
N SER A 155 -19.42 -6.93 -16.00
CA SER A 155 -18.55 -7.85 -16.76
C SER A 155 -17.56 -8.63 -15.88
N GLY A 156 -17.28 -8.15 -14.67
CA GLY A 156 -16.17 -8.64 -13.84
C GLY A 156 -14.80 -8.17 -14.32
N GLU A 157 -14.71 -7.31 -15.35
CA GLU A 157 -13.43 -6.77 -15.80
C GLU A 157 -12.80 -5.86 -14.73
N ILE A 158 -11.51 -6.04 -14.51
CA ILE A 158 -10.72 -5.24 -13.58
C ILE A 158 -9.91 -4.23 -14.39
N PHE A 159 -9.88 -2.98 -13.93
CA PHE A 159 -9.09 -1.91 -14.52
C PHE A 159 -8.17 -1.34 -13.45
N CYS A 160 -6.88 -1.24 -13.74
CA CYS A 160 -5.91 -0.56 -12.91
C CYS A 160 -5.30 0.60 -13.68
N PHE A 161 -5.20 1.75 -13.04
CA PHE A 161 -4.66 2.99 -13.56
C PHE A 161 -3.36 3.35 -12.82
N GLY A 162 -2.54 4.20 -13.42
CA GLY A 162 -1.36 4.77 -12.78
C GLY A 162 -0.84 5.97 -13.57
N VAL A 163 -0.07 6.85 -12.92
CA VAL A 163 0.54 8.03 -13.53
C VAL A 163 2.01 7.73 -13.82
N TRP A 164 2.42 7.86 -15.08
CA TRP A 164 3.78 7.63 -15.53
C TRP A 164 4.48 8.93 -15.91
N MET A 165 5.67 9.13 -15.38
CA MET A 165 6.60 10.17 -15.83
C MET A 165 7.83 9.54 -16.47
N VAL A 166 8.26 10.07 -17.62
CA VAL A 166 9.57 9.75 -18.21
C VAL A 166 10.42 11.01 -18.35
N GLY A 167 11.70 10.90 -18.03
CA GLY A 167 12.61 12.04 -17.99
C GLY A 167 12.41 12.90 -16.74
N LYS A 168 12.57 14.22 -16.90
CA LYS A 168 12.31 15.22 -15.85
C LYS A 168 13.10 14.95 -14.56
N ALA A 169 14.39 14.63 -14.70
CA ALA A 169 15.27 14.31 -13.59
C ALA A 169 15.22 15.38 -12.48
N GLY A 170 15.05 14.94 -11.24
CA GLY A 170 14.97 15.82 -10.08
C GLY A 170 13.64 16.56 -9.90
N LYS A 171 12.69 16.43 -10.83
CA LYS A 171 11.38 17.10 -10.73
C LYS A 171 10.35 16.25 -9.99
N HIS A 172 9.31 16.92 -9.52
CA HIS A 172 8.07 16.33 -9.05
C HIS A 172 6.97 16.64 -10.07
N GLN A 173 6.00 15.75 -10.29
CA GLN A 173 4.94 15.92 -11.28
C GLN A 173 4.15 17.24 -11.10
N TRP A 174 3.97 17.66 -9.84
CA TRP A 174 3.22 18.90 -9.49
C TRP A 174 4.08 20.17 -9.50
N GLU A 175 5.37 20.09 -9.82
CA GLU A 175 6.28 21.23 -9.74
C GLU A 175 6.78 21.67 -11.11
N ALA A 176 6.68 22.97 -11.38
CA ALA A 176 7.24 23.64 -12.56
C ALA A 176 6.96 22.88 -13.87
N ASP A 177 8.01 22.38 -14.52
CA ASP A 177 7.97 21.63 -15.78
C ASP A 177 7.99 20.10 -15.57
N GLY A 178 7.69 19.61 -14.38
CA GLY A 178 7.57 18.17 -14.09
C GLY A 178 6.46 17.50 -14.87
N SER A 179 5.33 18.18 -15.07
CA SER A 179 4.29 17.79 -16.02
C SER A 179 3.72 19.03 -16.69
N GLU A 180 3.96 19.15 -18.00
CA GLU A 180 3.58 20.34 -18.76
C GLU A 180 2.25 20.16 -19.51
N LYS A 181 1.72 21.27 -20.04
CA LYS A 181 0.60 21.22 -20.99
C LYS A 181 1.02 20.53 -22.28
N GLY A 182 0.26 19.54 -22.70
CA GLY A 182 0.54 18.76 -23.90
C GLY A 182 0.08 17.31 -23.72
N PHE A 183 0.40 16.50 -24.71
CA PHE A 183 0.08 15.06 -24.74
C PHE A 183 1.32 14.21 -25.00
N GLU A 184 2.44 14.84 -25.32
CA GLU A 184 3.66 14.20 -25.75
C GLU A 184 4.33 13.49 -24.56
N ILE A 185 4.72 12.22 -24.78
CA ILE A 185 5.49 11.44 -23.82
C ILE A 185 6.80 12.17 -23.52
N GLY A 186 7.12 12.32 -22.23
CA GLY A 186 8.30 13.06 -21.75
C GLY A 186 8.09 14.57 -21.58
N LYS A 187 6.95 15.10 -22.03
CA LYS A 187 6.54 16.50 -21.79
C LYS A 187 5.46 16.59 -20.72
N SER A 188 4.42 15.75 -20.83
CA SER A 188 3.36 15.63 -19.83
C SER A 188 3.38 14.26 -19.18
N ALA A 189 2.95 14.17 -17.92
CA ALA A 189 2.72 12.88 -17.26
C ALA A 189 1.60 12.13 -18.00
N GLN A 190 1.74 10.81 -18.08
CA GLN A 190 0.85 9.95 -18.87
C GLN A 190 -0.03 9.14 -17.93
N MET A 191 -1.32 9.03 -18.24
CA MET A 191 -2.21 8.07 -17.57
C MET A 191 -2.06 6.71 -18.24
N LEU A 192 -1.63 5.71 -17.48
CA LEU A 192 -1.57 4.31 -17.90
C LEU A 192 -2.83 3.58 -17.46
N LEU A 193 -3.25 2.59 -18.26
CA LEU A 193 -4.35 1.70 -17.95
C LEU A 193 -3.98 0.27 -18.36
N ILE A 194 -4.17 -0.67 -17.45
CA ILE A 194 -4.16 -2.11 -17.74
C ILE A 194 -5.49 -2.71 -17.33
N ARG A 195 -5.89 -3.80 -18.00
CA ARG A 195 -7.09 -4.55 -17.64
C ARG A 195 -6.81 -6.03 -17.38
N SER A 196 -7.67 -6.65 -16.60
CA SER A 196 -7.73 -8.11 -16.42
C SER A 196 -9.16 -8.59 -16.62
N LYS A 197 -9.28 -9.75 -17.31
CA LYS A 197 -10.53 -10.50 -17.47
C LYS A 197 -10.48 -11.87 -16.79
N ASP A 198 -9.48 -12.07 -15.94
CA ASP A 198 -9.11 -13.36 -15.37
C ASP A 198 -8.87 -13.25 -13.86
N ASP A 199 -9.69 -12.41 -13.20
CA ASP A 199 -9.69 -12.23 -11.75
C ASP A 199 -8.32 -11.80 -11.17
N GLY A 200 -7.55 -11.04 -11.95
CA GLY A 200 -6.21 -10.57 -11.58
C GLY A 200 -5.11 -11.63 -11.66
N MET A 201 -5.35 -12.80 -12.27
CA MET A 201 -4.38 -13.90 -12.30
C MET A 201 -3.18 -13.68 -13.24
N ARG A 202 -3.39 -13.27 -14.50
CA ARG A 202 -2.30 -13.14 -15.49
C ARG A 202 -1.83 -11.71 -15.71
N VAL A 203 -2.20 -10.78 -14.84
CA VAL A 203 -1.59 -9.45 -14.85
C VAL A 203 -0.10 -9.65 -14.55
N GLY A 204 0.71 -9.58 -15.60
CA GLY A 204 2.14 -9.95 -15.58
C GLY A 204 2.42 -11.44 -15.78
N LYS A 205 2.22 -12.00 -16.99
CA LYS A 205 3.02 -13.17 -17.39
C LYS A 205 4.49 -12.74 -17.36
N LYS A 206 5.29 -13.30 -16.44
CA LYS A 206 6.77 -13.23 -16.36
C LYS A 206 7.40 -12.22 -17.34
N GLN A 207 7.32 -10.93 -17.05
CA GLN A 207 8.19 -9.97 -17.72
C GLN A 207 9.55 -10.08 -17.06
N GLN A 208 10.44 -10.84 -17.68
CA GLN A 208 11.87 -10.57 -17.52
C GLN A 208 12.06 -9.09 -17.83
N ARG A 209 12.40 -8.27 -16.83
CA ARG A 209 12.92 -6.88 -16.94
C ARG A 209 12.90 -6.32 -18.37
N GLY A 210 11.70 -6.02 -18.86
CA GLY A 210 11.45 -5.85 -20.28
C GLY A 210 10.07 -5.27 -20.45
N LEU A 211 10.05 -4.11 -21.12
CA LEU A 211 8.91 -3.25 -21.40
C LEU A 211 7.57 -3.99 -21.51
N LEU A 212 6.53 -3.42 -20.91
CA LEU A 212 5.15 -3.70 -21.30
C LEU A 212 5.04 -3.61 -22.83
N PRO A 213 4.66 -4.70 -23.53
CA PRO A 213 4.29 -4.60 -24.92
C PRO A 213 3.17 -3.54 -25.02
N LEU A 214 3.37 -2.54 -25.88
CA LEU A 214 2.43 -1.42 -26.09
C LEU A 214 0.99 -1.90 -26.42
N ASP A 215 0.86 -3.15 -26.86
CA ASP A 215 -0.36 -3.89 -27.17
C ASP A 215 -1.16 -4.37 -25.93
N HIS A 216 -0.54 -4.43 -24.74
CA HIS A 216 -1.24 -4.68 -23.47
C HIS A 216 -1.67 -3.40 -22.75
N ILE A 217 -1.07 -2.26 -23.12
CA ILE A 217 -1.58 -0.94 -22.75
C ILE A 217 -2.77 -0.69 -23.66
N ILE A 218 -3.99 -0.89 -23.15
CA ILE A 218 -5.15 -0.28 -23.79
C ILE A 218 -4.90 1.20 -23.64
N LYS A 219 -4.41 1.82 -24.74
CA LYS A 219 -4.20 3.25 -24.97
C LYS A 219 -4.10 4.06 -23.69
N ALA A 220 -2.95 4.71 -23.45
CA ALA A 220 -2.93 5.89 -22.59
C ALA A 220 -4.21 6.68 -22.86
N ILE A 221 -5.16 6.67 -21.92
CA ILE A 221 -6.37 7.43 -22.11
C ILE A 221 -5.83 8.84 -22.08
N GLN A 222 -5.77 9.46 -23.25
CA GLN A 222 -5.30 10.82 -23.49
C GLN A 222 -6.33 11.78 -22.88
N ALA A 223 -6.54 11.68 -21.58
CA ALA A 223 -7.25 12.65 -20.81
C ALA A 223 -6.21 13.67 -20.37
N THR A 224 -6.26 14.86 -20.98
CA THR A 224 -5.71 16.03 -20.31
C THR A 224 -6.48 16.17 -19.01
N VAL A 225 -5.92 15.73 -17.89
CA VAL A 225 -6.33 16.28 -16.61
C VAL A 225 -5.64 17.63 -16.49
N ALA A 226 -6.09 18.58 -17.29
CA ALA A 226 -5.87 20.00 -17.02
C ALA A 226 -6.84 20.35 -15.90
N MET A 227 -6.50 20.00 -14.66
CA MET A 227 -7.17 20.57 -13.51
C MET A 227 -6.84 22.06 -13.48
N ARG A 228 -7.78 22.88 -13.98
CA ARG A 228 -7.79 24.32 -13.74
C ARG A 228 -8.30 24.51 -12.32
N PHE A 229 -7.37 24.74 -11.39
CA PHE A 229 -7.68 24.98 -9.99
C PHE A 229 -8.06 26.46 -9.79
N ASP A 230 -9.36 26.76 -9.76
CA ASP A 230 -9.84 28.07 -9.27
C ASP A 230 -10.83 27.96 -8.11
N GLN A 231 -11.37 26.78 -7.81
CA GLN A 231 -12.14 26.50 -6.60
C GLN A 231 -11.95 25.02 -6.27
N GLY A 232 -11.32 24.74 -5.13
CA GLY A 232 -10.74 23.43 -4.81
C GLY A 232 -11.69 22.25 -4.96
N PHE A 233 -11.24 21.25 -5.72
CA PHE A 233 -11.50 19.83 -5.50
C PHE A 233 -10.28 19.05 -5.96
N ALA A 234 -9.81 18.13 -5.11
CA ALA A 234 -8.83 17.13 -5.46
C ALA A 234 -9.56 15.95 -6.11
N ILE A 235 -9.06 15.47 -7.25
CA ILE A 235 -9.29 14.06 -7.61
C ILE A 235 -8.24 13.28 -6.83
N CYS A 236 -8.55 13.03 -5.56
CA CYS A 236 -8.05 11.83 -4.90
C CYS A 236 -8.89 10.67 -5.43
N PHE A 237 -8.24 9.65 -5.97
CA PHE A 237 -8.82 8.31 -5.90
C PHE A 237 -8.79 7.85 -4.44
#